data_AF-A0A956LBT3-F1
#
_entry.id   AF-A0A956LBT3-F1
#
_cell.length_a   1.000
_cell.length_b   1.000
_cell.length_c   1.000
_cell.angle_alpha   90.00
_cell.angle_beta   90.00
_cell.angle_gamma   90.00
#
_symmetry.space_group_name_H-M   'P 1'
#
loop_
_entity.id
_entity.type
_entity.pdbx_description
1 polymer ?
#
loop_
_entity_poly.entity_id
_entity_poly.type
_entity_poly.pdbx_seq_one_letter_code
_entity_poly.pdbx_strand_id
1 'polypeptide(L)'
;MNRAADSIDAVIDRGLQAVENEDLERAEAALEEAQRLAGENHVRVLHLGGLIAWSEGRLENAAGYLQQAVDLDSNRAEIYLDCAECLAASGNDLQEAEAVLRTLLARDDVDAEAVDQGKLLLAQIRLDDDDTDEALEILSSISPERQEDPVYLSTRALVLEANGQTEAALTALEQAIVADPGDPDLHYQLGLVRESNGDLEGARTAMLRVLELDTDNAGEREPMDPREADALRAQFEEEVLTEVPEPVLDRIASAPIIVQERPTAAQVADGINPRTYVTFLGQPKTDEQEPRLDRIIIMRDLLLDELDDDDDVVPLLFVGLLDEMRAFFRMEGLQMATA
;
A
#
# COMPACT_ATOMS: atom_id res chain seq x y z
N MET A 1 15.54 44.08 19.08
CA MET A 1 14.86 42.78 19.32
C MET A 1 15.68 41.74 18.60
N ASN A 2 16.46 40.97 19.35
CA ASN A 2 17.38 39.96 18.84
C ASN A 2 16.54 38.68 18.69
N ARG A 3 15.99 38.39 17.50
CA ARG A 3 15.59 36.99 17.21
C ARG A 3 16.92 36.24 17.19
N ALA A 4 17.12 35.34 18.16
CA ALA A 4 18.21 34.38 18.02
C ALA A 4 18.01 33.72 16.65
N ALA A 5 19.04 33.75 15.80
CA ALA A 5 18.99 32.95 14.58
C ALA A 5 18.81 31.50 15.06
N ASP A 6 17.71 30.88 14.66
CA ASP A 6 17.50 29.46 14.93
C ASP A 6 18.69 28.70 14.33
N SER A 7 19.22 27.72 15.07
CA SER A 7 20.28 26.87 14.53
C SER A 7 19.77 26.15 13.29
N ILE A 8 20.68 25.79 12.38
CA ILE A 8 20.33 24.98 11.21
C ILE A 8 19.53 23.73 11.63
N ASP A 9 19.91 23.08 12.73
CA ASP A 9 19.20 21.92 13.26
C ASP A 9 17.76 22.26 13.64
N ALA A 10 17.51 23.38 14.33
CA ALA A 10 16.16 23.78 14.73
C ALA A 10 15.27 24.16 13.54
N VAL A 11 15.87 24.67 12.45
CA VAL A 11 15.15 24.92 11.20
C VAL A 11 14.77 23.61 10.54
N ILE A 12 15.71 22.66 10.45
CA ILE A 12 15.47 21.36 9.82
C ILE A 12 14.47 20.54 10.63
N ASP A 13 14.59 20.47 11.96
CA ASP A 13 13.66 19.74 12.82
C ASP A 13 12.22 20.26 12.66
N ARG A 14 12.05 21.57 12.46
CA ARG A 14 10.75 22.17 12.16
C ARG A 14 10.25 21.77 10.77
N GLY A 15 11.14 21.69 9.78
CA GLY A 15 10.81 21.23 8.44
C GLY A 15 10.36 19.77 8.44
N LEU A 16 11.10 18.89 9.12
CA LEU A 16 10.76 17.47 9.27
C LEU A 16 9.41 17.31 9.97
N GLN A 17 9.20 18.04 11.07
CA GLN A 17 7.91 18.06 11.76
C GLN A 17 6.78 18.58 10.87
N ALA A 18 7.04 19.53 9.97
CA ALA A 18 6.04 20.01 9.03
C ALA A 18 5.69 18.96 7.97
N VAL A 19 6.66 18.18 7.48
CA VAL A 19 6.42 17.02 6.62
C VAL A 19 5.52 15.99 7.32
N GLU A 20 5.84 15.62 8.57
CA GLU A 20 5.01 14.70 9.37
C GLU A 20 3.56 15.19 9.59
N ASN A 21 3.34 16.51 9.56
CA ASN A 21 2.01 17.11 9.69
C ASN A 21 1.36 17.43 8.33
N GLU A 22 1.96 16.97 7.22
CA GLU A 22 1.51 17.25 5.84
C GLU A 22 1.43 18.76 5.52
N ASP A 23 2.12 19.60 6.29
CA ASP A 23 2.20 21.05 6.10
C ASP A 23 3.36 21.39 5.16
N LEU A 24 3.19 21.01 3.88
CA LEU A 24 4.22 21.16 2.84
C LEU A 24 4.69 22.61 2.66
N GLU A 25 3.79 23.59 2.78
CA GLU A 25 4.15 25.02 2.70
C GLU A 25 5.18 25.39 3.77
N ARG A 26 5.00 24.92 5.01
CA ARG A 26 5.98 25.15 6.08
C ARG A 26 7.24 24.33 5.92
N ALA A 27 7.13 23.11 5.40
CA ALA A 27 8.29 22.26 5.13
C ALA A 27 9.20 22.90 4.08
N GLU A 28 8.64 23.39 2.97
CA GLU A 28 9.37 24.11 1.92
C GLU A 28 10.03 25.39 2.45
N ALA A 29 9.31 26.19 3.23
CA ALA A 29 9.88 27.41 3.82
C ALA A 29 11.06 27.11 4.76
N ALA A 30 10.99 26.01 5.51
CA ALA A 30 12.10 25.54 6.33
C ALA A 30 13.28 25.03 5.49
N LEU A 31 13.01 24.32 4.40
CA LEU A 31 14.04 23.85 3.46
C LEU A 31 14.81 25.04 2.84
N GLU A 32 14.11 26.05 2.33
CA GLU A 32 14.72 27.25 1.74
C GLU A 32 15.61 27.99 2.77
N GLU A 33 15.14 28.10 4.01
CA GLU A 33 15.92 28.69 5.09
C GLU A 33 17.16 27.85 5.43
N ALA A 34 17.01 26.53 5.50
CA ALA A 34 18.11 25.61 5.79
C ALA A 34 19.18 25.63 4.70
N GLN A 35 18.78 25.65 3.43
CA GLN A 35 19.67 25.80 2.26
C GLN A 35 20.45 27.12 2.31
N ARG A 36 19.79 28.22 2.67
CA ARG A 36 20.45 29.54 2.83
C ARG A 36 21.48 29.55 3.97
N LEU A 37 21.25 28.78 5.04
CA LEU A 37 22.12 28.76 6.22
C LEU A 37 23.30 27.80 6.09
N ALA A 38 23.11 26.63 5.48
CA ALA A 38 24.10 25.55 5.45
C ALA A 38 24.53 25.09 4.04
N GLY A 39 23.81 25.51 3.00
CA GLY A 39 24.01 25.09 1.62
C GLY A 39 23.17 23.86 1.24
N GLU A 40 22.96 23.70 -0.07
CA GLU A 40 22.13 22.64 -0.65
C GLU A 40 22.69 21.23 -0.41
N ASN A 41 24.02 21.09 -0.32
CA ASN A 41 24.68 19.79 -0.12
C ASN A 41 24.86 19.42 1.36
N HIS A 42 24.19 20.09 2.29
CA HIS A 42 24.23 19.69 3.69
C HIS A 42 23.39 18.42 3.88
N VAL A 43 23.94 17.37 4.50
CA VAL A 43 23.32 16.03 4.63
C VAL A 43 21.85 16.11 5.09
N ARG A 44 21.57 16.86 6.16
CA ARG A 44 20.20 17.00 6.69
C ARG A 44 19.29 17.92 5.85
N VAL A 45 19.86 18.77 5.00
CA VAL A 45 19.10 19.60 4.04
C VAL A 45 18.66 18.75 2.87
N LEU A 46 19.56 17.88 2.36
CA LEU A 46 19.23 16.86 1.37
C LEU A 46 18.17 15.90 1.90
N HIS A 47 18.32 15.44 3.15
CA HIS A 47 17.32 14.59 3.81
C HIS A 47 15.92 15.23 3.84
N LEU A 48 15.82 16.48 4.34
CA LEU A 48 14.54 17.22 4.34
C LEU A 48 13.98 17.42 2.93
N GLY A 49 14.83 17.78 1.95
CA GLY A 49 14.42 17.93 0.56
C GLY A 49 13.91 16.62 -0.06
N GLY A 50 14.53 15.49 0.32
CA GLY A 50 14.11 14.16 -0.07
C GLY A 50 12.73 13.81 0.48
N LEU A 51 12.50 14.03 1.77
CA LEU A 51 11.20 13.77 2.40
C LEU A 51 10.08 14.66 1.88
N ILE A 52 10.36 15.95 1.60
CA ILE A 52 9.38 16.84 0.95
C ILE A 52 9.04 16.32 -0.44
N ALA A 53 10.05 15.99 -1.26
CA ALA A 53 9.81 15.46 -2.60
C ALA A 53 9.05 14.13 -2.57
N TRP A 54 9.29 13.29 -1.57
CA TRP A 54 8.56 12.03 -1.39
C TRP A 54 7.10 12.29 -1.04
N SER A 55 6.82 13.19 -0.09
CA SER A 55 5.46 13.57 0.29
C SER A 55 4.65 14.21 -0.85
N GLU A 56 5.31 14.70 -1.90
CA GLU A 56 4.68 15.23 -3.12
C GLU A 56 4.55 14.18 -4.24
N GLY A 57 4.86 12.91 -3.98
CA GLY A 57 4.85 11.84 -4.97
C GLY A 57 6.00 11.91 -6.00
N ARG A 58 6.97 12.81 -5.81
CA ARG A 58 8.12 12.96 -6.72
C ARG A 58 9.23 11.97 -6.37
N LEU A 59 8.92 10.68 -6.44
CA LEU A 59 9.77 9.58 -5.97
C LEU A 59 11.19 9.59 -6.54
N GLU A 60 11.35 9.87 -7.85
CA GLU A 60 12.68 9.97 -8.48
C GLU A 60 13.54 11.10 -7.89
N ASN A 61 12.93 12.26 -7.61
CA ASN A 61 13.63 13.39 -6.99
C ASN A 61 13.96 13.09 -5.53
N ALA A 62 13.03 12.44 -4.82
CA ALA A 62 13.20 12.05 -3.43
C ALA A 62 14.39 11.09 -3.27
N ALA A 63 14.41 10.01 -4.06
CA ALA A 63 15.52 9.05 -4.12
C ALA A 63 16.84 9.76 -4.44
N GLY A 64 16.84 10.69 -5.41
CA GLY A 64 18.04 11.45 -5.77
C GLY A 64 18.61 12.31 -4.63
N TYR A 65 17.76 12.94 -3.81
CA TYR A 65 18.22 13.70 -2.64
C TYR A 65 18.70 12.80 -1.51
N LEU A 66 17.97 11.72 -1.22
CA LEU A 66 18.31 10.77 -0.15
C LEU A 66 19.60 10.01 -0.47
N GLN A 67 19.80 9.58 -1.72
CA GLN A 67 21.02 8.94 -2.16
C GLN A 67 22.23 9.88 -2.04
N GLN A 68 22.08 11.17 -2.38
CA GLN A 68 23.14 12.16 -2.14
C GLN A 68 23.45 12.33 -0.64
N ALA A 69 22.45 12.25 0.24
CA ALA A 69 22.67 12.31 1.68
C ALA A 69 23.41 11.07 2.21
N VAL A 70 23.12 9.88 1.66
CA VAL A 70 23.83 8.62 1.93
C VAL A 70 25.28 8.69 1.41
N ASP A 71 25.50 9.16 0.19
CA ASP A 71 26.82 9.27 -0.45
C ASP A 71 27.78 10.22 0.29
N LEU A 72 27.23 11.17 1.05
CA LEU A 72 27.99 12.05 1.94
C LEU A 72 28.38 11.39 3.28
N ASP A 73 28.15 10.09 3.43
CA ASP A 73 28.42 9.27 4.62
C ASP A 73 27.78 9.86 5.88
N SER A 74 26.45 9.97 5.82
CA SER A 74 25.65 10.31 6.99
C SER A 74 25.95 9.36 8.15
N ASN A 75 26.04 9.88 9.37
CA ASN A 75 26.08 9.10 10.60
C ASN A 75 24.69 8.86 11.21
N ARG A 76 23.62 9.18 10.48
CA ARG A 76 22.23 9.07 10.92
C ARG A 76 21.56 7.92 10.19
N ALA A 77 21.16 6.89 10.93
CA ALA A 77 20.57 5.69 10.37
C ALA A 77 19.25 5.95 9.62
N GLU A 78 18.45 6.89 10.14
CA GLU A 78 17.20 7.38 9.53
C GLU A 78 17.37 7.74 8.05
N ILE A 79 18.50 8.34 7.65
CA ILE A 79 18.72 8.72 6.24
C ILE A 79 18.88 7.49 5.34
N TYR A 80 19.49 6.42 5.83
CA TYR A 80 19.63 5.18 5.05
C TYR A 80 18.30 4.43 4.97
N LEU A 81 17.53 4.43 6.07
CA LEU A 81 16.21 3.81 6.12
C LEU A 81 15.27 4.51 5.14
N ASP A 82 15.16 5.83 5.22
CA ASP A 82 14.31 6.63 4.33
C ASP A 82 14.75 6.50 2.87
N CYS A 83 16.07 6.46 2.61
CA CYS A 83 16.60 6.25 1.26
C CYS A 83 16.21 4.88 0.71
N ALA A 84 16.38 3.82 1.50
CA ALA A 84 16.06 2.46 1.08
C ALA A 84 14.55 2.28 0.86
N GLU A 85 13.72 2.84 1.73
CA GLU A 85 12.27 2.77 1.63
C GLU A 85 11.75 3.56 0.42
N CYS A 86 12.31 4.75 0.17
CA CYS A 86 12.00 5.53 -1.02
C CYS A 86 12.39 4.82 -2.33
N LEU A 87 13.57 4.17 -2.35
CA LEU A 87 14.04 3.37 -3.49
C LEU A 87 13.18 2.11 -3.70
N ALA A 88 12.70 1.48 -2.63
CA ALA A 88 11.78 0.36 -2.73
C ALA A 88 10.41 0.81 -3.27
N ALA A 89 9.88 1.92 -2.75
CA ALA A 89 8.60 2.49 -3.17
C ALA A 89 8.60 2.99 -4.63
N SER A 90 9.74 3.43 -5.17
CA SER A 90 9.86 3.84 -6.58
C SER A 90 9.77 2.67 -7.57
N GLY A 91 9.84 1.42 -7.08
CA GLY A 91 9.59 0.19 -7.85
C GLY A 91 10.65 -0.18 -8.90
N ASN A 92 11.68 0.67 -9.10
CA ASN A 92 12.69 0.46 -10.13
C ASN A 92 14.07 0.01 -9.59
N ASP A 93 14.32 0.19 -8.29
CA ASP A 93 15.68 0.11 -7.75
C ASP A 93 15.79 -0.73 -6.46
N LEU A 94 15.10 -1.88 -6.40
CA LEU A 94 15.18 -2.81 -5.25
C LEU A 94 16.62 -3.22 -4.92
N GLN A 95 17.49 -3.36 -5.93
CA GLN A 95 18.90 -3.66 -5.71
C GLN A 95 19.68 -2.49 -5.09
N GLU A 96 19.30 -1.25 -5.39
CA GLU A 96 19.91 -0.07 -4.76
C GLU A 96 19.42 0.08 -3.32
N ALA A 97 18.11 -0.09 -3.08
CA ALA A 97 17.54 -0.12 -1.73
C ALA A 97 18.24 -1.16 -0.85
N GLU A 98 18.44 -2.37 -1.37
CA GLU A 98 19.19 -3.42 -0.70
C GLU A 98 20.64 -3.01 -0.40
N ALA A 99 21.33 -2.38 -1.35
CA ALA A 99 22.71 -1.94 -1.17
C ALA A 99 22.83 -0.87 -0.07
N VAL A 100 21.86 0.06 0.00
CA VAL A 100 21.78 1.08 1.06
C VAL A 100 21.57 0.42 2.43
N LEU A 101 20.66 -0.55 2.54
CA LEU A 101 20.42 -1.29 3.79
C LEU A 101 21.62 -2.11 4.22
N ARG A 102 22.27 -2.83 3.30
CA ARG A 102 23.50 -3.59 3.62
C ARG A 102 24.63 -2.66 4.06
N THR A 103 24.68 -1.44 3.53
CA THR A 103 25.61 -0.40 4.01
C THR A 103 25.28 0.00 5.44
N LEU A 104 24.02 0.29 5.76
CA LEU A 104 23.57 0.59 7.12
C LEU A 104 23.91 -0.53 8.11
N LEU A 105 23.61 -1.78 7.76
CA LEU A 105 23.79 -2.95 8.62
C LEU A 105 25.27 -3.33 8.84
N ALA A 106 26.18 -2.84 7.99
CA ALA A 106 27.62 -3.05 8.15
C ALA A 106 28.29 -2.05 9.11
N ARG A 107 27.54 -1.06 9.62
CA ARG A 107 28.07 -0.01 10.50
C ARG A 107 28.04 -0.44 11.97
N ASP A 108 29.10 -0.08 12.69
CA ASP A 108 29.21 -0.35 14.14
C ASP A 108 28.53 0.73 15.01
N ASP A 109 28.17 1.89 14.42
CA ASP A 109 27.66 3.08 15.13
C ASP A 109 26.15 3.27 15.03
N VAL A 110 25.42 2.23 14.59
CA VAL A 110 23.96 2.23 14.46
C VAL A 110 23.33 1.58 15.68
N ASP A 111 22.27 2.19 16.21
CA ASP A 111 21.52 1.63 17.33
C ASP A 111 20.74 0.36 16.91
N ALA A 112 20.43 -0.48 17.89
CA ALA A 112 19.81 -1.77 17.62
C ALA A 112 18.41 -1.65 16.99
N GLU A 113 17.68 -0.58 17.28
CA GLU A 113 16.34 -0.35 16.75
C GLU A 113 16.39 -0.04 15.25
N ALA A 114 17.30 0.83 14.82
CA ALA A 114 17.53 1.10 13.41
C ALA A 114 18.10 -0.11 12.65
N VAL A 115 18.97 -0.93 13.29
CA VAL A 115 19.43 -2.20 12.71
C VAL A 115 18.26 -3.13 12.44
N ASP A 116 17.35 -3.29 13.40
CA ASP A 116 16.21 -4.18 13.25
C ASP A 116 15.18 -3.66 12.25
N GLN A 117 15.01 -2.34 12.14
CA GLN A 117 14.18 -1.73 11.10
C GLN A 117 14.78 -1.97 9.71
N GLY A 118 16.10 -1.80 9.56
CA GLY A 118 16.79 -2.08 8.31
C GLY A 118 16.70 -3.55 7.89
N LYS A 119 16.76 -4.48 8.86
CA LYS A 119 16.51 -5.91 8.60
C LYS A 119 15.08 -6.18 8.17
N LEU A 120 14.10 -5.52 8.78
CA LEU A 120 12.69 -5.70 8.44
C LEU A 120 12.43 -5.27 6.99
N LEU A 121 12.93 -4.09 6.59
CA LEU A 121 12.83 -3.62 5.21
C LEU A 121 13.61 -4.51 4.23
N LEU A 122 14.79 -5.02 4.63
CA LEU A 122 15.56 -5.94 3.79
C LEU A 122 14.82 -7.27 3.59
N ALA A 123 14.10 -7.77 4.60
CA ALA A 123 13.28 -8.97 4.46
C ALA A 123 12.09 -8.76 3.51
N GLN A 124 11.49 -7.56 3.50
CA GLN A 124 10.45 -7.20 2.54
C GLN A 124 11.00 -7.15 1.11
N ILE A 125 12.16 -6.52 0.90
CA ILE A 125 12.83 -6.51 -0.41
C ILE A 125 13.16 -7.94 -0.88
N ARG A 126 13.57 -8.83 0.04
CA ARG A 126 13.82 -10.24 -0.29
C ARG A 126 12.57 -11.02 -0.63
N LEU A 127 11.45 -10.71 0.02
CA LEU A 127 10.14 -11.25 -0.34
C LEU A 127 9.76 -10.86 -1.77
N ASP A 128 9.96 -9.60 -2.16
CA ASP A 128 9.67 -9.11 -3.51
C ASP A 128 10.58 -9.76 -4.59
N ASP A 129 11.80 -10.15 -4.21
CA ASP A 129 12.76 -10.88 -5.05
C ASP A 129 12.52 -12.42 -5.03
N ASP A 130 11.44 -12.89 -4.41
CA ASP A 130 11.08 -14.31 -4.22
C ASP A 130 12.12 -15.14 -3.44
N ASP A 131 13.07 -14.49 -2.76
CA ASP A 131 14.07 -15.12 -1.88
C ASP A 131 13.56 -15.22 -0.44
N THR A 132 12.52 -16.04 -0.27
CA THR A 132 11.84 -16.25 1.01
C THR A 132 12.73 -16.93 2.06
N ASP A 133 13.75 -17.69 1.65
CA ASP A 133 14.71 -18.32 2.55
C ASP A 133 15.62 -17.27 3.21
N GLU A 134 16.21 -16.34 2.44
CA GLU A 134 17.01 -15.24 3.00
C GLU A 134 16.13 -14.32 3.85
N ALA A 135 14.91 -14.02 3.41
CA ALA A 135 13.97 -13.20 4.18
C ALA A 135 13.70 -13.79 5.58
N LEU A 136 13.45 -15.09 5.69
CA LEU A 136 13.27 -15.76 6.99
C LEU A 136 14.53 -15.75 7.85
N GLU A 137 15.72 -15.93 7.24
CA GLU A 137 16.99 -15.84 7.97
C GLU A 137 17.16 -14.44 8.57
N ILE A 138 16.92 -13.38 7.79
CA ILE A 138 16.98 -11.99 8.23
C ILE A 138 16.00 -11.74 9.38
N LEU A 139 14.72 -12.13 9.20
CA LEU A 139 13.68 -11.97 10.23
C LEU A 139 14.01 -12.72 11.52
N SER A 140 14.67 -13.88 11.45
CA SER A 140 15.09 -14.63 12.64
C SER A 140 16.20 -13.94 13.43
N SER A 141 16.92 -13.00 12.79
CA SER A 141 18.03 -12.26 13.39
C SER A 141 17.61 -10.93 14.03
N ILE A 142 16.34 -10.54 13.90
CA ILE A 142 15.76 -9.36 14.56
C ILE A 142 15.65 -9.62 16.07
N SER A 143 15.86 -8.59 16.89
CA SER A 143 15.83 -8.73 18.35
C SER A 143 14.52 -9.33 18.87
N PRO A 144 14.55 -10.20 19.89
CA PRO A 144 13.34 -10.83 20.44
C PRO A 144 12.26 -9.84 20.86
N GLU A 145 12.66 -8.66 21.36
CA GLU A 145 11.74 -7.61 21.77
C GLU A 145 10.90 -7.08 20.61
N ARG A 146 11.49 -6.97 19.41
CA ARG A 146 10.77 -6.55 18.20
C ARG A 146 9.96 -7.69 17.57
N GLN A 147 10.20 -8.94 17.95
CA GLN A 147 9.44 -10.08 17.40
C GLN A 147 7.99 -10.16 17.89
N GLU A 148 7.62 -9.32 18.87
CA GLU A 148 6.24 -9.15 19.35
C GLU A 148 5.51 -7.97 18.68
N ASP A 149 6.22 -7.19 17.85
CA ASP A 149 5.67 -6.04 17.13
C ASP A 149 4.73 -6.49 15.99
N PRO A 150 3.53 -5.88 15.84
CA PRO A 150 2.59 -6.22 14.77
C PRO A 150 3.22 -6.17 13.36
N VAL A 151 4.09 -5.19 13.08
CA VAL A 151 4.74 -5.01 11.77
C VAL A 151 5.73 -6.14 11.50
N TYR A 152 6.47 -6.58 12.52
CA TYR A 152 7.32 -7.76 12.40
C TYR A 152 6.49 -9.02 12.13
N LEU A 153 5.41 -9.21 12.90
CA LEU A 153 4.57 -10.41 12.82
C LEU A 153 3.84 -10.50 11.48
N SER A 154 3.34 -9.39 10.95
CA SER A 154 2.72 -9.31 9.62
C SER A 154 3.73 -9.57 8.50
N THR A 155 4.90 -8.92 8.53
CA THR A 155 5.98 -9.17 7.57
C THR A 155 6.41 -10.64 7.58
N ARG A 156 6.59 -11.21 8.78
CA ARG A 156 6.93 -12.63 8.92
C ARG A 156 5.82 -13.53 8.40
N ALA A 157 4.55 -13.19 8.60
CA ALA A 157 3.46 -13.97 8.06
C ALA A 157 3.46 -14.01 6.53
N LEU A 158 3.65 -12.85 5.88
CA LEU A 158 3.74 -12.75 4.42
C LEU A 158 4.90 -13.61 3.87
N VAL A 159 6.07 -13.53 4.49
CA VAL A 159 7.23 -14.36 4.09
C VAL A 159 6.96 -15.86 4.31
N LEU A 160 6.34 -16.23 5.44
CA LEU A 160 5.97 -17.62 5.72
C LEU A 160 4.95 -18.16 4.73
N GLU A 161 3.96 -17.36 4.33
CA GLU A 161 2.97 -17.74 3.33
C GLU A 161 3.65 -17.98 1.97
N ALA A 162 4.47 -17.04 1.51
CA ALA A 162 5.22 -17.17 0.26
C ALA A 162 6.16 -18.38 0.27
N ASN A 163 6.76 -18.70 1.42
CA ASN A 163 7.57 -19.91 1.59
C ASN A 163 6.74 -21.22 1.73
N GLY A 164 5.41 -21.16 1.58
CA GLY A 164 4.51 -22.31 1.68
C GLY A 164 4.31 -22.84 3.11
N GLN A 165 4.68 -22.07 4.13
CA GLN A 165 4.51 -22.38 5.55
C GLN A 165 3.19 -21.78 6.09
N THR A 166 2.08 -22.08 5.42
CA THR A 166 0.75 -21.47 5.65
C THR A 166 0.28 -21.50 7.11
N GLU A 167 0.42 -22.64 7.81
CA GLU A 167 0.02 -22.74 9.22
C GLU A 167 0.85 -21.82 10.15
N ALA A 168 2.13 -21.64 9.83
CA ALA A 168 2.99 -20.73 10.57
C ALA A 168 2.65 -19.26 10.26
N ALA A 169 2.27 -18.95 9.02
CA ALA A 169 1.77 -17.63 8.62
C ALA A 169 0.48 -17.27 9.36
N LEU A 170 -0.49 -18.20 9.41
CA LEU A 170 -1.73 -18.03 10.17
C LEU A 170 -1.45 -17.77 11.66
N THR A 171 -0.53 -18.53 12.26
CA THR A 171 -0.14 -18.31 13.66
C THR A 171 0.47 -16.92 13.87
N ALA A 172 1.33 -16.47 12.95
CA ALA A 172 1.95 -15.14 13.03
C ALA A 172 0.92 -14.01 12.88
N LEU A 173 -0.06 -14.14 11.97
CA LEU A 173 -1.18 -13.19 11.83
C LEU A 173 -2.07 -13.15 13.06
N GLU A 174 -2.38 -14.31 13.66
CA GLU A 174 -3.14 -14.36 14.91
C GLU A 174 -2.39 -13.66 16.05
N GLN A 175 -1.07 -13.75 16.11
CA GLN A 175 -0.24 -13.01 17.06
C GLN A 175 -0.27 -11.50 16.76
N ALA A 176 -0.16 -11.11 15.49
CA ALA A 176 -0.21 -9.71 15.08
C ALA A 176 -1.55 -9.07 15.47
N ILE A 177 -2.68 -9.76 15.22
CA ILE A 177 -4.03 -9.32 15.57
C ILE A 177 -4.23 -9.22 17.09
N VAL A 178 -3.56 -10.05 17.88
CA VAL A 178 -3.59 -9.93 19.35
C VAL A 178 -2.86 -8.67 19.80
N ALA A 179 -1.77 -8.30 19.12
CA ALA A 179 -0.98 -7.11 19.42
C ALA A 179 -1.69 -5.83 18.96
N ASP A 180 -2.30 -5.85 17.77
CA ASP A 180 -3.17 -4.78 17.25
C ASP A 180 -4.50 -5.32 16.68
N PRO A 181 -5.56 -5.38 17.50
CA PRO A 181 -6.87 -5.90 17.04
C PRO A 181 -7.66 -4.89 16.19
N GLY A 182 -7.19 -3.63 16.11
CA GLY A 182 -7.84 -2.53 15.40
C GLY A 182 -7.33 -2.33 13.97
N ASP A 183 -6.23 -2.99 13.61
CA ASP A 183 -5.64 -2.89 12.28
C ASP A 183 -6.41 -3.76 11.26
N PRO A 184 -7.12 -3.16 10.29
CA PRO A 184 -7.85 -3.90 9.27
C PRO A 184 -6.94 -4.69 8.33
N ASP A 185 -5.69 -4.26 8.12
CA ASP A 185 -4.77 -4.92 7.18
C ASP A 185 -4.37 -6.31 7.69
N LEU A 186 -4.23 -6.49 9.00
CA LEU A 186 -3.97 -7.80 9.60
C LEU A 186 -5.14 -8.77 9.39
N HIS A 187 -6.38 -8.30 9.49
CA HIS A 187 -7.57 -9.11 9.20
C HIS A 187 -7.70 -9.40 7.71
N TYR A 188 -7.31 -8.46 6.86
CA TYR A 188 -7.32 -8.64 5.42
C TYR A 188 -6.31 -9.71 5.00
N GLN A 189 -5.07 -9.62 5.47
CA GLN A 189 -4.03 -10.63 5.27
C GLN A 189 -4.49 -12.00 5.79
N LEU A 190 -5.06 -12.08 7.00
CA LEU A 190 -5.61 -13.32 7.54
C LEU A 190 -6.70 -13.91 6.64
N GLY A 191 -7.58 -13.08 6.09
CA GLY A 191 -8.62 -13.52 5.18
C GLY A 191 -8.05 -14.11 3.88
N LEU A 192 -7.05 -13.46 3.30
CA LEU A 192 -6.36 -13.95 2.10
C LEU A 192 -5.65 -15.29 2.34
N VAL A 193 -4.89 -15.42 3.44
CA VAL A 193 -4.18 -16.66 3.78
C VAL A 193 -5.17 -17.80 4.07
N ARG A 194 -6.30 -17.51 4.72
CA ARG A 194 -7.35 -18.52 4.95
C ARG A 194 -8.01 -18.95 3.66
N GLU A 195 -8.27 -18.02 2.75
CA GLU A 195 -8.82 -18.33 1.43
C GLU A 195 -7.86 -19.21 0.63
N SER A 196 -6.57 -18.88 0.60
CA SER A 196 -5.53 -19.68 -0.08
C SER A 196 -5.38 -21.07 0.52
N ASN A 197 -5.60 -21.22 1.85
CA ASN A 197 -5.63 -22.49 2.56
C ASN A 197 -6.97 -23.26 2.43
N GLY A 198 -7.98 -22.67 1.77
CA GLY A 198 -9.31 -23.27 1.58
C GLY A 198 -10.28 -23.15 2.77
N ASP A 199 -9.92 -22.41 3.82
CA ASP A 199 -10.82 -22.04 4.93
C ASP A 199 -11.70 -20.85 4.53
N LEU A 200 -12.65 -21.10 3.63
CA LEU A 200 -13.54 -20.06 3.09
C LEU A 200 -14.43 -19.42 4.17
N GLU A 201 -14.82 -20.17 5.20
CA GLU A 201 -15.65 -19.65 6.29
C GLU A 201 -14.85 -18.72 7.21
N GLY A 202 -13.62 -19.13 7.56
CA GLY A 202 -12.70 -18.29 8.31
C GLY A 202 -12.23 -17.05 7.52
N ALA A 203 -12.07 -17.17 6.20
CA ALA A 203 -11.76 -16.05 5.32
C ALA A 203 -12.88 -15.01 5.31
N ARG A 204 -14.14 -15.44 5.13
CA ARG A 204 -15.33 -14.56 5.20
C ARG A 204 -15.45 -13.88 6.56
N THR A 205 -15.14 -14.60 7.64
CA THR A 205 -15.16 -14.01 9.00
C THR A 205 -14.13 -12.90 9.14
N ALA A 206 -12.92 -13.09 8.61
CA ALA A 206 -11.87 -12.07 8.61
C ALA A 206 -12.25 -10.87 7.72
N MET A 207 -12.78 -11.13 6.52
CA MET A 207 -13.23 -10.08 5.59
C MET A 207 -14.40 -9.24 6.15
N LEU A 208 -15.30 -9.84 6.93
CA LEU A 208 -16.34 -9.09 7.65
C LEU A 208 -15.73 -8.14 8.70
N ARG A 209 -14.63 -8.54 9.34
CA ARG A 209 -13.91 -7.69 10.29
C ARG A 209 -13.19 -6.55 9.59
N VAL A 210 -12.63 -6.78 8.41
CA VAL A 210 -12.07 -5.74 7.54
C VAL A 210 -13.14 -4.69 7.21
N LEU A 211 -14.32 -5.12 6.74
CA LEU A 211 -15.43 -4.21 6.43
C LEU A 211 -15.81 -3.32 7.62
N GLU A 212 -15.90 -3.91 8.82
CA GLU A 212 -16.23 -3.17 10.05
C GLU A 212 -15.16 -2.12 10.36
N LEU A 213 -13.88 -2.54 10.40
CA LEU A 213 -12.76 -1.67 10.77
C LEU A 213 -12.50 -0.57 9.75
N ASP A 214 -12.50 -0.87 8.45
CA ASP A 214 -12.32 0.12 7.40
C ASP A 214 -13.44 1.17 7.42
N THR A 215 -14.69 0.73 7.66
CA THR A 215 -15.84 1.65 7.77
C THR A 215 -15.70 2.56 9.00
N ASP A 216 -15.24 2.02 10.12
CA ASP A 216 -14.98 2.81 11.33
C ASP A 216 -13.83 3.82 11.11
N ASN A 217 -12.78 3.42 10.39
CA ASN A 217 -11.60 4.25 10.11
C ASN A 217 -11.87 5.38 9.10
N ALA A 218 -12.64 5.12 8.04
CA ALA A 218 -12.98 6.12 7.02
C ALA A 218 -13.86 7.26 7.58
N GLY A 219 -14.52 7.05 8.71
CA GLY A 219 -15.37 8.04 9.35
C GLY A 219 -16.72 8.26 8.66
N GLU A 220 -17.45 9.29 9.10
CA GLU A 220 -18.77 9.60 8.54
C GLU A 220 -18.63 10.26 7.16
N ARG A 221 -19.24 9.65 6.13
CA ARG A 221 -19.34 10.20 4.78
C ARG A 221 -20.75 10.69 4.47
N GLU A 222 -20.86 11.71 3.63
CA GLU A 222 -22.17 12.19 3.18
C GLU A 222 -22.89 11.10 2.33
N PRO A 223 -24.20 10.90 2.54
CA PRO A 223 -24.99 10.01 1.71
C PRO A 223 -24.85 10.37 0.24
N MET A 224 -24.62 9.38 -0.62
CA MET A 224 -24.37 9.58 -2.04
C MET A 224 -25.55 10.30 -2.74
N ASP A 225 -25.26 11.39 -3.48
CA ASP A 225 -26.26 12.07 -4.30
C ASP A 225 -26.59 11.17 -5.52
N PRO A 226 -27.88 10.95 -5.87
CA PRO A 226 -28.24 10.22 -7.09
C PRO A 226 -27.56 10.73 -8.37
N ARG A 227 -27.24 12.03 -8.47
CA ARG A 227 -26.51 12.60 -9.61
C ARG A 227 -25.04 12.17 -9.65
N GLU A 228 -24.41 12.02 -8.49
CA GLU A 228 -23.04 11.51 -8.35
C GLU A 228 -23.00 10.04 -8.79
N ALA A 229 -23.96 9.24 -8.33
CA ALA A 229 -24.13 7.86 -8.78
C ALA A 229 -24.34 7.76 -10.30
N ASP A 230 -25.18 8.62 -10.87
CA ASP A 230 -25.41 8.67 -12.31
C ASP A 230 -24.15 9.11 -13.09
N ALA A 231 -23.38 10.04 -12.54
CA ALA A 231 -22.13 10.52 -13.16
C ALA A 231 -21.05 9.42 -13.16
N LEU A 232 -20.81 8.76 -12.02
CA LEU A 232 -19.83 7.68 -11.92
C LEU A 232 -20.21 6.48 -12.81
N ARG A 233 -21.51 6.15 -12.89
CA ARG A 233 -22.00 5.14 -13.82
C ARG A 233 -21.74 5.53 -15.27
N ALA A 234 -22.04 6.79 -15.65
CA ALA A 234 -21.81 7.28 -17.01
C ALA A 234 -20.31 7.28 -17.35
N GLN A 235 -19.44 7.70 -16.43
CA GLN A 235 -17.99 7.65 -16.59
C GLN A 235 -17.49 6.22 -16.81
N PHE A 236 -17.98 5.25 -16.04
CA PHE A 236 -17.66 3.84 -16.27
C PHE A 236 -18.12 3.35 -17.66
N GLU A 237 -19.32 3.72 -18.09
CA GLU A 237 -19.86 3.34 -19.41
C GLU A 237 -19.10 3.99 -20.59
N GLU A 238 -18.72 5.26 -20.45
CA GLU A 238 -18.17 6.07 -21.55
C GLU A 238 -16.64 6.02 -21.63
N GLU A 239 -15.95 5.80 -20.51
CA GLU A 239 -14.48 5.86 -20.43
C GLU A 239 -13.83 4.52 -20.06
N VAL A 240 -14.48 3.66 -19.25
CA VAL A 240 -13.89 2.36 -18.86
C VAL A 240 -14.29 1.28 -19.85
N LEU A 241 -15.59 1.14 -20.17
CA LEU A 241 -16.08 0.07 -21.04
C LEU A 241 -15.68 0.23 -22.52
N THR A 242 -15.38 1.45 -22.96
CA THR A 242 -14.93 1.74 -24.33
C THR A 242 -13.52 1.20 -24.61
N GLU A 243 -12.71 1.04 -23.58
CA GLU A 243 -11.37 0.44 -23.64
C GLU A 243 -11.41 -1.11 -23.61
N VAL A 244 -12.58 -1.70 -23.35
CA VAL A 244 -12.77 -3.16 -23.29
C VAL A 244 -12.99 -3.75 -24.69
N PRO A 245 -12.25 -4.80 -25.12
CA PRO A 245 -12.40 -5.37 -26.45
C PRO A 245 -13.78 -6.03 -26.65
N GLU A 246 -14.36 -5.88 -27.85
CA GLU A 246 -15.69 -6.38 -28.23
C GLU A 246 -16.03 -7.84 -27.77
N PRO A 247 -15.15 -8.86 -27.89
CA PRO A 247 -15.48 -10.22 -27.44
C PRO A 247 -15.71 -10.35 -25.93
N VAL A 248 -15.16 -9.41 -25.18
CA VAL A 248 -15.26 -9.30 -23.73
C VAL A 248 -16.43 -8.41 -23.35
N LEU A 249 -16.52 -7.24 -24.00
CA LEU A 249 -17.58 -6.26 -23.77
C LEU A 249 -18.96 -6.91 -23.95
N ASP A 250 -19.15 -7.73 -24.97
CA ASP A 250 -20.39 -8.48 -25.23
C ASP A 250 -20.87 -9.32 -24.03
N ARG A 251 -19.95 -9.77 -23.16
CA ARG A 251 -20.28 -10.59 -21.98
C ARG A 251 -20.81 -9.77 -20.81
N ILE A 252 -20.49 -8.48 -20.78
CA ILE A 252 -20.77 -7.60 -19.64
C ILE A 252 -21.73 -6.46 -19.99
N ALA A 253 -21.84 -6.09 -21.28
CA ALA A 253 -22.60 -4.94 -21.75
C ALA A 253 -24.10 -4.99 -21.44
N SER A 254 -24.68 -6.18 -21.23
CA SER A 254 -26.09 -6.33 -20.85
C SER A 254 -26.35 -6.25 -19.35
N ALA A 255 -25.31 -6.30 -18.51
CA ALA A 255 -25.45 -6.27 -17.07
C ALA A 255 -25.76 -4.84 -16.59
N PRO A 256 -26.81 -4.64 -15.78
CA PRO A 256 -27.05 -3.35 -15.15
C PRO A 256 -25.86 -2.96 -14.27
N ILE A 257 -25.39 -1.72 -14.45
CA ILE A 257 -24.36 -1.11 -13.60
C ILE A 257 -25.03 -0.32 -12.50
N ILE A 258 -24.58 -0.53 -11.26
CA ILE A 258 -25.11 0.10 -10.06
C ILE A 258 -23.96 0.70 -9.28
N VAL A 259 -24.16 1.90 -8.78
CA VAL A 259 -23.24 2.52 -7.83
C VAL A 259 -23.81 2.31 -6.43
N GLN A 260 -22.99 1.85 -5.50
CA GLN A 260 -23.29 1.77 -4.07
C GLN A 260 -22.14 2.38 -3.26
N GLU A 261 -22.40 2.75 -2.01
CA GLU A 261 -21.40 3.38 -1.14
C GLU A 261 -20.28 2.39 -0.80
N ARG A 262 -20.63 1.26 -0.14
CA ARG A 262 -19.70 0.17 0.23
C ARG A 262 -20.34 -1.20 0.05
N PRO A 263 -19.54 -2.28 0.05
CA PRO A 263 -20.05 -3.65 0.19
C PRO A 263 -20.90 -3.80 1.47
N THR A 264 -22.03 -4.50 1.34
CA THR A 264 -22.85 -4.88 2.50
C THR A 264 -22.26 -6.11 3.20
N ALA A 265 -22.50 -6.26 4.50
CA ALA A 265 -22.11 -7.46 5.23
C ALA A 265 -22.65 -8.76 4.60
N ALA A 266 -23.82 -8.73 3.96
CA ALA A 266 -24.36 -9.88 3.24
C ALA A 266 -23.53 -10.23 1.99
N GLN A 267 -23.12 -9.22 1.22
CA GLN A 267 -22.23 -9.41 0.06
C GLN A 267 -20.88 -9.97 0.51
N VAL A 268 -20.28 -9.43 1.57
CA VAL A 268 -19.01 -9.94 2.10
C VAL A 268 -19.13 -11.35 2.65
N ALA A 269 -20.23 -11.67 3.35
CA ALA A 269 -20.52 -13.02 3.81
C ALA A 269 -20.71 -14.03 2.66
N ASP A 270 -21.11 -13.56 1.47
CA ASP A 270 -21.22 -14.37 0.26
C ASP A 270 -19.89 -14.48 -0.51
N GLY A 271 -18.83 -13.80 -0.07
CA GLY A 271 -17.47 -13.89 -0.62
C GLY A 271 -17.01 -12.67 -1.41
N ILE A 272 -17.74 -11.55 -1.37
CA ILE A 272 -17.26 -10.29 -1.96
C ILE A 272 -16.13 -9.72 -1.11
N ASN A 273 -15.00 -9.39 -1.75
CA ASN A 273 -13.90 -8.70 -1.08
C ASN A 273 -14.35 -7.28 -0.66
N PRO A 274 -14.21 -6.90 0.63
CA PRO A 274 -14.67 -5.61 1.15
C PRO A 274 -13.90 -4.41 0.61
N ARG A 275 -12.75 -4.60 -0.05
CA ARG A 275 -11.86 -3.56 -0.60
C ARG A 275 -11.84 -3.50 -2.12
N THR A 276 -12.76 -4.17 -2.82
CA THR A 276 -12.81 -4.11 -4.29
C THR A 276 -13.70 -2.97 -4.80
N TYR A 277 -13.20 -2.17 -5.75
CA TYR A 277 -13.93 -1.01 -6.30
C TYR A 277 -15.06 -1.41 -7.25
N VAL A 278 -14.88 -2.51 -7.97
CA VAL A 278 -15.86 -3.04 -8.92
C VAL A 278 -16.09 -4.49 -8.55
N THR A 279 -17.35 -4.93 -8.47
CA THR A 279 -17.68 -6.33 -8.26
C THR A 279 -18.78 -6.85 -9.17
N PHE A 280 -18.66 -8.11 -9.57
CA PHE A 280 -19.67 -8.81 -10.37
C PHE A 280 -20.57 -9.64 -9.48
N LEU A 281 -21.87 -9.34 -9.50
CA LEU A 281 -22.87 -10.20 -8.89
C LEU A 281 -23.47 -11.12 -9.94
N GLY A 282 -23.51 -12.41 -9.61
CA GLY A 282 -24.15 -13.42 -10.43
C GLY A 282 -23.60 -14.81 -10.13
N GLN A 283 -23.64 -15.67 -11.14
CA GLN A 283 -23.09 -17.01 -11.08
C GLN A 283 -21.73 -17.01 -11.79
N PRO A 284 -20.60 -17.12 -11.06
CA PRO A 284 -19.28 -17.17 -11.67
C PRO A 284 -19.06 -18.48 -12.43
N LYS A 285 -18.10 -18.48 -13.35
CA LYS A 285 -17.73 -19.66 -14.12
C LYS A 285 -17.11 -20.71 -13.21
N THR A 286 -17.58 -21.95 -13.34
CA THR A 286 -16.96 -23.13 -12.73
C THR A 286 -16.73 -24.20 -13.80
N ASP A 287 -16.08 -25.30 -13.43
CA ASP A 287 -15.88 -26.43 -14.36
C ASP A 287 -17.21 -27.09 -14.74
N GLU A 288 -18.26 -26.87 -13.95
CA GLU A 288 -19.59 -27.47 -14.13
C GLU A 288 -20.62 -26.50 -14.72
N GLN A 289 -20.37 -25.19 -14.69
CA GLN A 289 -21.37 -24.16 -14.97
C GLN A 289 -20.80 -22.97 -15.74
N GLU A 290 -21.53 -22.54 -16.77
CA GLU A 290 -21.22 -21.30 -17.48
C GLU A 290 -21.61 -20.06 -16.65
N PRO A 291 -20.86 -18.95 -16.81
CA PRO A 291 -21.07 -17.76 -16.02
C PRO A 291 -22.35 -17.05 -16.46
N ARG A 292 -23.04 -16.46 -15.48
CA ARG A 292 -24.18 -15.57 -15.70
C ARG A 292 -24.00 -14.33 -14.83
N LEU A 293 -23.62 -13.23 -15.47
CA LEU A 293 -23.52 -11.93 -14.82
C LEU A 293 -24.92 -11.33 -14.66
N ASP A 294 -25.32 -11.07 -13.43
CA ASP A 294 -26.60 -10.44 -13.12
C ASP A 294 -26.45 -8.92 -13.02
N ARG A 295 -25.34 -8.41 -12.44
CA ARG A 295 -25.08 -6.98 -12.20
C ARG A 295 -23.59 -6.67 -12.07
N ILE A 296 -23.21 -5.44 -12.42
CA ILE A 296 -21.92 -4.83 -12.06
C ILE A 296 -22.18 -3.80 -10.98
N ILE A 297 -21.39 -3.82 -9.92
CA ILE A 297 -21.50 -2.86 -8.82
C ILE A 297 -20.20 -2.09 -8.68
N ILE A 298 -20.29 -0.76 -8.62
CA ILE A 298 -19.20 0.16 -8.35
C ILE A 298 -19.32 0.64 -6.89
N MET A 299 -18.23 0.58 -6.13
CA MET A 299 -18.14 1.00 -4.74
C MET A 299 -17.60 2.43 -4.65
N ARG A 300 -18.50 3.39 -4.49
CA ARG A 300 -18.18 4.83 -4.50
C ARG A 300 -17.25 5.20 -3.36
N ASP A 301 -17.55 4.80 -2.13
CA ASP A 301 -16.78 5.25 -0.97
C ASP A 301 -15.37 4.66 -1.00
N LEU A 302 -15.20 3.41 -1.42
CA LEU A 302 -13.88 2.79 -1.56
C LEU A 302 -13.02 3.49 -2.60
N LEU A 303 -13.59 3.93 -3.74
CA LEU A 303 -12.85 4.73 -4.70
C LEU A 303 -12.40 6.03 -4.04
N LEU A 304 -13.32 6.75 -3.39
CA LEU A 304 -13.01 8.04 -2.79
C LEU A 304 -12.05 7.98 -1.59
N ASP A 305 -11.85 6.81 -0.99
CA ASP A 305 -10.83 6.63 0.06
C ASP A 305 -9.41 6.57 -0.54
N GLU A 306 -9.29 6.30 -1.84
CA GLU A 306 -8.03 5.99 -2.53
C GLU A 306 -7.64 7.04 -3.59
N LEU A 307 -8.54 8.00 -3.89
CA LEU A 307 -8.25 9.06 -4.85
C LEU A 307 -7.35 10.13 -4.25
N ASP A 308 -6.19 10.33 -4.87
CA ASP A 308 -5.37 11.53 -4.69
C ASP A 308 -5.91 12.70 -5.53
N ASP A 309 -6.39 12.42 -6.76
CA ASP A 309 -7.04 13.37 -7.67
C ASP A 309 -8.23 12.72 -8.42
N ASP A 310 -9.12 13.53 -8.99
CA ASP A 310 -10.27 13.10 -9.79
C ASP A 310 -9.85 12.30 -11.04
N ASP A 311 -8.62 12.48 -11.52
CA ASP A 311 -8.06 11.79 -12.69
C ASP A 311 -7.77 10.29 -12.43
N ASP A 312 -7.70 9.85 -11.17
CA ASP A 312 -7.38 8.46 -10.80
C ASP A 312 -8.60 7.52 -10.81
N VAL A 313 -9.81 8.06 -10.96
CA VAL A 313 -11.07 7.28 -10.93
C VAL A 313 -11.10 6.21 -12.02
N VAL A 314 -10.78 6.58 -13.27
CA VAL A 314 -10.86 5.67 -14.42
C VAL A 314 -9.83 4.54 -14.31
N PRO A 315 -8.54 4.82 -14.01
CA PRO A 315 -7.56 3.77 -13.73
C PRO A 315 -8.02 2.75 -12.68
N LEU A 316 -8.53 3.20 -11.52
CA LEU A 316 -8.98 2.32 -10.45
C LEU A 316 -10.18 1.45 -10.87
N LEU A 317 -11.16 2.06 -11.54
CA LEU A 317 -12.31 1.34 -12.08
C LEU A 317 -11.91 0.29 -13.12
N PHE A 318 -10.94 0.61 -13.97
CA PHE A 318 -10.46 -0.28 -15.00
C PHE A 318 -9.72 -1.49 -14.38
N VAL A 319 -8.87 -1.25 -13.38
CA VAL A 319 -8.21 -2.33 -12.62
C VAL A 319 -9.24 -3.24 -11.97
N GLY A 320 -10.21 -2.69 -11.23
CA GLY A 320 -11.25 -3.48 -10.57
C GLY A 320 -12.09 -4.29 -11.56
N LEU A 321 -12.43 -3.71 -12.72
CA LEU A 321 -13.11 -4.42 -13.80
C LEU A 321 -12.29 -5.61 -14.31
N LEU A 322 -10.99 -5.44 -14.55
CA LEU A 322 -10.11 -6.50 -15.04
C LEU A 322 -9.97 -7.66 -14.05
N ASP A 323 -9.92 -7.36 -12.76
CA ASP A 323 -9.81 -8.40 -11.73
C ASP A 323 -11.08 -9.23 -11.61
N GLU A 324 -12.25 -8.59 -11.61
CA GLU A 324 -13.54 -9.29 -11.65
C GLU A 324 -13.71 -10.10 -12.93
N MET A 325 -13.26 -9.57 -14.05
CA MET A 325 -13.22 -10.27 -15.30
C MET A 325 -12.43 -11.59 -15.23
N ARG A 326 -11.23 -11.56 -14.64
CA ARG A 326 -10.40 -12.74 -14.44
C ARG A 326 -11.07 -13.73 -13.48
N ALA A 327 -11.54 -13.25 -12.34
CA ALA A 327 -12.14 -14.08 -11.29
C ALA A 327 -13.48 -14.70 -11.72
N PHE A 328 -14.40 -13.89 -12.23
CA PHE A 328 -15.77 -14.29 -12.55
C PHE A 328 -15.85 -15.17 -13.80
N PHE A 329 -15.06 -14.88 -14.84
CA PHE A 329 -15.09 -15.62 -16.10
C PHE A 329 -13.97 -16.66 -16.25
N ARG A 330 -13.05 -16.79 -15.27
CA ARG A 330 -11.82 -17.61 -15.34
C ARG A 330 -11.00 -17.34 -16.61
N MET A 331 -10.80 -16.07 -16.93
CA MET A 331 -10.04 -15.67 -18.11
C MET A 331 -8.57 -15.42 -17.75
N GLU A 332 -7.72 -16.45 -17.91
CA GLU A 332 -6.27 -16.29 -17.76
C GLU A 332 -5.67 -15.60 -18.99
N GLY A 333 -4.70 -14.70 -18.78
CA GLY A 333 -3.90 -14.11 -19.86
C GLY A 333 -4.56 -13.00 -20.68
N LEU A 334 -5.53 -12.25 -20.12
CA LEU A 334 -5.95 -10.97 -20.69
C LEU A 334 -4.76 -10.00 -20.68
N GLN A 335 -3.98 -10.00 -21.76
CA GLN A 335 -3.05 -8.93 -22.11
C GLN A 335 -3.83 -7.94 -22.97
N MET A 336 -4.14 -6.79 -22.38
CA MET A 336 -4.71 -5.68 -23.13
C MET A 336 -3.62 -5.07 -24.00
N ALA A 337 -3.97 -4.74 -25.25
CA ALA A 337 -3.07 -3.95 -26.08
C ALA A 337 -2.98 -2.57 -25.43
N THR A 338 -1.80 -2.21 -24.92
CA THR A 338 -1.48 -0.82 -24.57
C THR A 338 -1.69 0.02 -25.83
N ALA A 339 -2.69 0.89 -25.83
CA ALA A 339 -2.85 1.90 -26.88
C ALA A 339 -1.87 3.04 -26.68
#